data_AF-A0A9P3MR57-F1
#
_entry.id   AF-A0A9P3MR57-F1
#
_cell.length_a   1.000
_cell.length_b   1.000
_cell.length_c   1.000
_cell.angle_alpha   90.00
_cell.angle_beta   90.00
_cell.angle_gamma   90.00
#
_symmetry.space_group_name_H-M   'P 1'
#
loop_
_entity.id
_entity.type
_entity.pdbx_description
1 polymer ?
#
loop_
_entity_poly.entity_id
_entity_poly.type
_entity_poly.pdbx_seq_one_letter_code
_entity_poly.pdbx_strand_id
1 'polypeptide(L)'
;MAASVIPLPPPSVVPTRYTSAFHGPPCRSPLRNSLLSPSTNIAALRGSNRKDRAKLSARRDRNSPQTQDARQFRVRATAPAGSAAAEAGEAEESTVAEDMKQRRGLRGKTEADVIVIGSGIGGLCCGALLSRYGRDTLVLESHYLPGGAAHGFKRDGFSFDTGPSLFSGLSSRGPQANPLAQVLDALGETVPCVAYDSWMCYLPEGDFLSRIGPSHFIEVLQQYVGGDAVQDWRKLMVVVEPLAGPSMALPPAALRADPAVLLTAGLRYGPSLLRTFGSAGPAAALNASKLMGPFSSLADSVGVKHPLVRNWIDLLSFLLSGQKADATIAAEVVYMFAEWYKPGSVMEYPLGGPEAIIEALIRGMEKHGGQLSLNCHVDSIVVEGGRAVGVKLKSGQVIRARTAVVSNASVWDTMRLLPQGSVPEEYRKERAATPECDSFMHLHLGIKKENLPADLDIHHIVVNDWSVGVDAPQNVVLISIPTILDASLSPPGTVSLHAYTPGTEPASLWEGLDRRSPEYKKLKEERAEVMWKAVERVLGPGFSRDQCDLALVGTPLTQGRYLRRHRGTYGPAIKAGSGTFPGSTTPLPGLFCCGDSTFPGIGVPAVAASGVVAANTLTPVWDHWKLLDAIGI
;
A
#
# COMPACT_ATOMS: atom_id res chain seq x y z
N MET A 1 50.32 -32.76 33.98
CA MET A 1 50.18 -32.05 35.27
C MET A 1 49.54 -30.70 34.90
N ALA A 2 48.28 -30.39 35.26
CA ALA A 2 47.78 -30.09 36.60
C ALA A 2 48.58 -28.94 37.26
N ALA A 3 48.02 -27.82 37.74
CA ALA A 3 46.65 -27.26 37.71
C ALA A 3 46.77 -25.71 37.84
N SER A 4 45.75 -24.84 37.89
CA SER A 4 44.29 -24.99 38.00
C SER A 4 43.56 -23.72 37.48
N VAL A 5 42.22 -23.68 37.53
CA VAL A 5 41.37 -22.47 37.33
C VAL A 5 40.33 -22.40 38.45
N ILE A 6 40.09 -21.23 39.04
CA ILE A 6 39.01 -20.98 40.04
C ILE A 6 38.28 -19.66 39.67
N PRO A 7 36.93 -19.54 39.85
CA PRO A 7 36.14 -18.59 39.07
C PRO A 7 35.20 -17.64 39.86
N LEU A 8 34.49 -16.75 39.12
CA LEU A 8 33.22 -16.05 39.45
C LEU A 8 33.30 -14.87 40.47
N PRO A 9 32.39 -13.85 40.43
CA PRO A 9 30.92 -13.96 40.24
C PRO A 9 30.25 -13.02 39.19
N PRO A 10 28.94 -13.23 38.91
CA PRO A 10 28.15 -12.41 37.95
C PRO A 10 27.29 -11.32 38.62
N PRO A 11 26.88 -10.26 37.91
CA PRO A 11 25.92 -9.27 38.42
C PRO A 11 24.46 -9.67 38.12
N SER A 12 23.80 -10.16 39.18
CA SER A 12 22.40 -9.89 39.58
C SER A 12 21.33 -9.51 38.55
N VAL A 13 20.29 -10.35 38.46
CA VAL A 13 18.94 -9.99 38.00
C VAL A 13 17.97 -10.00 39.18
N VAL A 14 17.15 -8.96 39.34
CA VAL A 14 16.01 -8.88 40.28
C VAL A 14 14.92 -7.95 39.67
N PRO A 15 13.63 -8.06 40.06
CA PRO A 15 12.68 -8.60 39.09
C PRO A 15 11.40 -7.75 38.90
N THR A 16 10.59 -8.08 37.90
CA THR A 16 9.19 -7.65 37.84
C THR A 16 8.28 -8.86 37.69
N ARG A 17 7.28 -8.96 38.58
CA ARG A 17 6.36 -10.08 38.66
C ARG A 17 5.25 -9.96 37.62
N TYR A 18 4.92 -11.06 36.95
CA TYR A 18 3.52 -11.38 36.63
C TYR A 18 3.26 -12.87 36.87
N THR A 19 2.12 -13.16 37.49
CA THR A 19 1.74 -14.49 38.00
C THR A 19 1.07 -15.36 36.94
N SER A 20 1.33 -16.66 37.01
CA SER A 20 0.82 -17.70 36.11
C SER A 20 -0.50 -18.32 36.57
N ALA A 21 -1.33 -18.70 35.59
CA ALA A 21 -2.20 -19.89 35.56
C ALA A 21 -2.80 -19.94 34.13
N PHE A 22 -2.86 -21.05 33.37
CA PHE A 22 -2.90 -22.48 33.72
C PHE A 22 -1.95 -23.34 32.86
N HIS A 23 -1.69 -24.58 33.30
CA HIS A 23 -0.90 -25.58 32.57
C HIS A 23 -1.76 -26.48 31.66
N GLY A 24 -1.19 -26.85 30.51
CA GLY A 24 -1.53 -28.04 29.71
C GLY A 24 -0.23 -28.63 29.12
N PRO A 25 -0.07 -29.97 29.00
CA PRO A 25 1.21 -30.58 28.68
C PRO A 25 1.55 -30.59 27.17
N PRO A 26 2.85 -30.55 26.79
CA PRO A 26 3.24 -30.62 25.38
C PRO A 26 3.10 -32.06 24.85
N CYS A 27 2.30 -32.23 23.80
CA CYS A 27 2.15 -33.51 23.13
C CYS A 27 3.34 -33.78 22.18
N ARG A 28 4.03 -34.91 22.36
CA ARG A 28 5.12 -35.35 21.47
C ARG A 28 4.54 -35.93 20.17
N SER A 29 4.92 -35.38 19.02
CA SER A 29 4.74 -36.05 17.73
C SER A 29 6.02 -36.81 17.33
N PRO A 30 5.95 -38.10 16.94
CA PRO A 30 7.11 -38.84 16.48
C PRO A 30 7.32 -38.67 14.96
N LEU A 31 8.55 -38.38 14.56
CA LEU A 31 9.02 -38.55 13.18
C LEU A 31 8.76 -39.99 12.73
N ARG A 32 8.06 -40.18 11.59
CA ARG A 32 8.02 -41.45 10.87
C ARG A 32 8.59 -41.27 9.47
N ASN A 33 9.76 -41.87 9.25
CA ASN A 33 10.25 -42.17 7.91
C ASN A 33 9.29 -43.17 7.23
N SER A 34 8.94 -42.92 5.97
CA SER A 34 8.46 -43.96 5.06
C SER A 34 9.27 -43.91 3.76
N LEU A 35 10.29 -44.76 3.70
CA LEU A 35 10.96 -45.12 2.45
C LEU A 35 10.02 -45.97 1.61
N LEU A 36 9.69 -45.51 0.40
CA LEU A 36 9.30 -46.39 -0.71
C LEU A 36 10.01 -45.92 -1.99
N SER A 37 10.66 -46.88 -2.65
CA SER A 37 11.49 -46.71 -3.84
C SER A 37 10.69 -46.98 -5.13
N PRO A 38 11.21 -46.61 -6.32
CA PRO A 38 10.39 -46.48 -7.51
C PRO A 38 10.20 -47.80 -8.28
N SER A 39 9.16 -47.87 -9.10
CA SER A 39 9.06 -48.85 -10.19
C SER A 39 8.44 -48.23 -11.45
N THR A 40 8.92 -48.71 -12.58
CA THR A 40 8.81 -48.11 -13.92
C THR A 40 7.62 -48.67 -14.69
N ASN A 41 7.01 -47.91 -15.61
CA ASN A 41 6.78 -48.44 -16.96
C ASN A 41 6.55 -47.39 -18.06
N ILE A 42 6.82 -47.81 -19.30
CA ILE A 42 6.94 -47.00 -20.51
C ILE A 42 5.85 -47.38 -21.53
N ALA A 43 5.17 -46.39 -22.13
CA ALA A 43 4.71 -46.35 -23.53
C ALA A 43 4.08 -44.97 -23.80
N ALA A 44 4.61 -44.06 -24.62
CA ALA A 44 4.96 -44.14 -26.05
C ALA A 44 3.75 -44.31 -26.98
N LEU A 45 3.26 -43.18 -27.53
CA LEU A 45 2.60 -43.12 -28.85
C LEU A 45 2.99 -41.81 -29.56
N ARG A 46 3.44 -41.92 -30.81
CA ARG A 46 3.86 -40.81 -31.69
C ARG A 46 2.86 -40.63 -32.83
N GLY A 47 2.73 -39.40 -33.31
CA GLY A 47 2.20 -39.07 -34.64
C GLY A 47 0.91 -38.23 -34.61
N SER A 48 0.67 -37.30 -35.55
CA SER A 48 1.56 -36.81 -36.61
C SER A 48 1.04 -35.52 -37.26
N ASN A 49 1.98 -34.65 -37.69
CA ASN A 49 1.90 -33.72 -38.83
C ASN A 49 0.73 -32.71 -39.02
N ARG A 50 1.10 -31.43 -38.88
CA ARG A 50 1.15 -30.39 -39.95
C ARG A 50 -0.11 -30.00 -40.77
N LYS A 51 -0.29 -28.67 -40.83
CA LYS A 51 -0.89 -27.86 -41.92
C LYS A 51 -2.43 -27.94 -42.04
N ASP A 52 -3.17 -26.93 -42.51
CA ASP A 52 -2.78 -25.76 -43.33
C ASP A 52 -3.52 -24.43 -43.00
N ARG A 53 -3.14 -23.36 -43.70
CA ARG A 53 -3.63 -21.97 -43.54
C ARG A 53 -4.96 -21.65 -44.27
N ALA A 54 -5.85 -20.97 -43.52
CA ALA A 54 -6.52 -19.70 -43.86
C ALA A 54 -7.59 -19.54 -44.97
N LYS A 55 -8.48 -18.57 -44.71
CA LYS A 55 -9.42 -17.83 -45.61
C LYS A 55 -10.63 -18.58 -46.20
N LEU A 56 -11.84 -18.11 -45.85
CA LEU A 56 -12.60 -17.20 -46.73
C LEU A 56 -13.79 -16.54 -46.02
N SER A 57 -14.24 -15.44 -46.60
CA SER A 57 -15.19 -14.48 -46.02
C SER A 57 -16.62 -14.63 -46.54
N ALA A 58 -17.59 -14.28 -45.68
CA ALA A 58 -18.84 -13.61 -46.00
C ALA A 58 -19.75 -14.17 -47.11
N ARG A 59 -20.95 -14.60 -46.71
CA ARG A 59 -22.20 -14.22 -47.39
C ARG A 59 -23.36 -14.16 -46.40
N ARG A 60 -24.15 -13.08 -46.51
CA ARG A 60 -25.52 -13.05 -45.97
C ARG A 60 -26.36 -13.99 -46.83
N ASP A 61 -27.30 -14.70 -46.22
CA ASP A 61 -28.67 -14.68 -46.74
C ASP A 61 -29.70 -15.02 -45.67
N ARG A 62 -30.94 -14.58 -45.91
CA ARG A 62 -32.09 -14.81 -45.01
C ARG A 62 -32.82 -16.08 -45.47
N ASN A 63 -33.20 -16.94 -44.52
CA ASN A 63 -34.57 -17.46 -44.43
C ASN A 63 -34.74 -18.36 -43.20
N SER A 64 -35.84 -18.14 -42.47
CA SER A 64 -36.39 -19.11 -41.53
C SER A 64 -37.14 -20.19 -42.30
N PRO A 65 -37.28 -21.41 -41.74
CA PRO A 65 -38.59 -21.72 -41.18
C PRO A 65 -38.58 -22.52 -39.86
N GLN A 66 -39.54 -22.16 -39.02
CA GLN A 66 -40.35 -22.98 -38.10
C GLN A 66 -39.80 -24.31 -37.51
N THR A 67 -39.59 -24.26 -36.18
CA THR A 67 -40.07 -25.21 -35.16
C THR A 67 -39.86 -26.72 -35.33
N GLN A 68 -39.05 -27.32 -34.45
CA GLN A 68 -39.48 -28.46 -33.61
C GLN A 68 -38.60 -28.64 -32.36
N ASP A 69 -39.15 -29.35 -31.38
CA ASP A 69 -38.76 -29.50 -29.96
C ASP A 69 -37.28 -29.46 -29.55
N ALA A 70 -37.00 -28.65 -28.52
CA ALA A 70 -35.92 -28.89 -27.56
C ALA A 70 -36.43 -28.59 -26.14
N ARG A 71 -36.40 -29.61 -25.26
CA ARG A 71 -36.92 -29.53 -23.88
C ARG A 71 -36.15 -28.49 -23.06
N GLN A 72 -36.83 -27.45 -22.59
CA GLN A 72 -36.26 -26.50 -21.63
C GLN A 72 -36.05 -27.15 -20.26
N PHE A 73 -34.79 -27.30 -19.84
CA PHE A 73 -34.47 -27.44 -18.43
C PHE A 73 -34.68 -26.07 -17.75
N ARG A 74 -35.80 -25.95 -17.05
CA ARG A 74 -36.17 -24.73 -16.33
C ARG A 74 -35.40 -24.65 -15.01
N VAL A 75 -34.17 -24.16 -15.04
CA VAL A 75 -33.47 -23.74 -13.81
C VAL A 75 -34.30 -22.63 -13.18
N ARG A 76 -34.82 -22.89 -12.00
CA ARG A 76 -35.64 -21.95 -11.23
C ARG A 76 -34.68 -20.96 -10.59
N ALA A 77 -34.45 -19.82 -11.23
CA ALA A 77 -33.73 -18.71 -10.63
C ALA A 77 -34.50 -18.24 -9.39
N THR A 78 -34.07 -18.69 -8.21
CA THR A 78 -34.45 -18.07 -6.94
C THR A 78 -33.83 -16.69 -6.91
N ALA A 79 -34.66 -15.66 -6.76
CA ALA A 79 -34.16 -14.32 -6.47
C ALA A 79 -33.26 -14.39 -5.22
N PRO A 80 -32.09 -13.73 -5.21
CA PRO A 80 -31.20 -13.81 -4.06
C PRO A 80 -31.87 -13.15 -2.84
N ALA A 81 -31.53 -13.62 -1.64
CA ALA A 81 -31.93 -13.02 -0.37
C ALA A 81 -31.24 -11.67 -0.09
N GLY A 82 -30.89 -10.93 -1.15
CA GLY A 82 -30.00 -9.77 -1.11
C GLY A 82 -30.66 -8.44 -0.78
N SER A 83 -32.00 -8.32 -0.75
CA SER A 83 -32.63 -7.04 -0.36
C SER A 83 -32.52 -6.82 1.15
N ALA A 84 -32.91 -7.80 1.97
CA ALA A 84 -32.87 -7.68 3.43
C ALA A 84 -31.44 -7.56 3.97
N ALA A 85 -30.47 -8.28 3.38
CA ALA A 85 -29.06 -8.15 3.73
C ALA A 85 -28.47 -6.79 3.30
N ALA A 86 -28.78 -6.31 2.09
CA ALA A 86 -28.34 -4.98 1.65
C ALA A 86 -28.96 -3.86 2.50
N GLU A 87 -30.25 -3.95 2.84
CA GLU A 87 -30.94 -3.01 3.73
C GLU A 87 -30.36 -3.03 5.14
N ALA A 88 -30.00 -4.20 5.68
CA ALA A 88 -29.33 -4.33 6.98
C ALA A 88 -27.92 -3.72 6.97
N GLY A 89 -27.12 -4.01 5.94
CA GLY A 89 -25.77 -3.45 5.79
C GLY A 89 -25.76 -1.95 5.49
N GLU A 90 -26.78 -1.42 4.81
CA GLU A 90 -26.98 0.03 4.66
C GLU A 90 -27.42 0.69 5.98
N ALA A 91 -28.24 0.01 6.80
CA ALA A 91 -28.60 0.47 8.14
C ALA A 91 -27.40 0.49 9.11
N GLU A 92 -26.55 -0.53 9.08
CA GLU A 92 -25.29 -0.58 9.85
C GLU A 92 -24.31 0.53 9.42
N GLU A 93 -24.11 0.72 8.11
CA GLU A 93 -23.29 1.83 7.58
C GLU A 93 -23.84 3.20 8.01
N SER A 94 -25.17 3.38 7.99
CA SER A 94 -25.82 4.64 8.40
C SER A 94 -25.66 4.97 9.88
N THR A 95 -25.74 3.96 10.76
CA THR A 95 -25.63 4.15 12.22
C THR A 95 -24.18 4.42 12.65
N VAL A 96 -23.20 3.75 12.04
CA VAL A 96 -21.77 4.06 12.22
C VAL A 96 -21.44 5.48 11.74
N ALA A 97 -21.95 5.87 10.57
CA ALA A 97 -21.75 7.22 10.04
C ALA A 97 -22.32 8.32 10.95
N GLU A 98 -23.45 8.06 11.61
CA GLU A 98 -24.11 9.03 12.50
C GLU A 98 -23.40 9.16 13.86
N ASP A 99 -22.94 8.05 14.46
CA ASP A 99 -22.10 8.07 15.68
C ASP A 99 -20.75 8.77 15.42
N MET A 100 -20.07 8.45 14.32
CA MET A 100 -18.82 9.12 13.93
C MET A 100 -19.00 10.62 13.71
N LYS A 101 -20.12 11.02 13.07
CA LYS A 101 -20.48 12.43 12.86
C LYS A 101 -20.78 13.17 14.18
N GLN A 102 -21.38 12.50 15.17
CA GLN A 102 -21.57 13.10 16.50
C GLN A 102 -20.24 13.28 17.25
N ARG A 103 -19.35 12.28 17.21
CA ARG A 103 -18.04 12.33 17.90
C ARG A 103 -17.06 13.33 17.27
N ARG A 104 -16.98 13.34 15.94
CA ARG A 104 -15.96 14.06 15.15
C ARG A 104 -16.59 15.05 14.15
N GLY A 105 -17.67 15.72 14.52
CA GLY A 105 -18.23 16.83 13.74
C GLY A 105 -17.41 18.12 13.86
N LEU A 106 -17.63 19.08 12.95
CA LEU A 106 -17.03 20.42 13.05
C LEU A 106 -17.64 21.18 14.23
N ARG A 107 -16.90 21.21 15.36
CA ARG A 107 -17.34 21.76 16.66
C ARG A 107 -17.43 23.30 16.70
N GLY A 108 -18.14 23.91 15.75
CA GLY A 108 -18.32 25.37 15.64
C GLY A 108 -17.07 26.17 15.25
N LYS A 109 -15.96 25.49 14.95
CA LYS A 109 -14.65 26.12 14.70
C LYS A 109 -14.65 26.94 13.40
N THR A 110 -14.35 28.23 13.51
CA THR A 110 -14.30 29.20 12.39
C THR A 110 -12.87 29.56 11.96
N GLU A 111 -11.86 29.22 12.75
CA GLU A 111 -10.46 29.44 12.41
C GLU A 111 -9.52 28.38 13.02
N ALA A 112 -8.31 28.28 12.46
CA ALA A 112 -7.19 27.48 12.95
C ALA A 112 -5.86 28.15 12.52
N ASP A 113 -4.70 27.75 13.07
CA ASP A 113 -3.41 28.12 12.48
C ASP A 113 -3.22 27.46 11.12
N VAL A 114 -3.44 26.13 11.08
CA VAL A 114 -3.29 25.33 9.87
C VAL A 114 -4.53 24.49 9.63
N ILE A 115 -5.04 24.55 8.41
CA ILE A 115 -6.14 23.70 7.92
C ILE A 115 -5.54 22.65 6.98
N VAL A 116 -5.79 21.37 7.25
CA VAL A 116 -5.39 20.25 6.38
C VAL A 116 -6.63 19.71 5.67
N ILE A 117 -6.58 19.63 4.33
CA ILE A 117 -7.67 19.12 3.50
C ILE A 117 -7.44 17.64 3.21
N GLY A 118 -8.25 16.76 3.81
CA GLY A 118 -8.23 15.31 3.60
C GLY A 118 -7.41 14.54 4.65
N SER A 119 -8.00 13.48 5.22
CA SER A 119 -7.44 12.68 6.32
C SER A 119 -6.74 11.38 5.87
N GLY A 120 -6.27 11.32 4.62
CA GLY A 120 -5.27 10.31 4.23
C GLY A 120 -3.99 10.42 5.06
N ILE A 121 -3.17 9.35 5.09
CA ILE A 121 -1.96 9.26 5.93
C ILE A 121 -1.08 10.53 5.88
N GLY A 122 -0.82 11.11 4.71
CA GLY A 122 0.00 12.32 4.59
C GLY A 122 -0.58 13.51 5.37
N GLY A 123 -1.88 13.75 5.24
CA GLY A 123 -2.59 14.80 5.96
C GLY A 123 -2.73 14.54 7.46
N LEU A 124 -2.90 13.28 7.88
CA LEU A 124 -2.91 12.93 9.31
C LEU A 124 -1.51 13.06 9.94
N CYS A 125 -0.45 12.58 9.27
CA CYS A 125 0.93 12.78 9.71
C CYS A 125 1.28 14.27 9.79
N CYS A 126 0.90 15.06 8.78
CA CYS A 126 1.10 16.50 8.77
C CYS A 126 0.35 17.17 9.93
N GLY A 127 -0.94 16.88 10.08
CA GLY A 127 -1.80 17.47 11.11
C GLY A 127 -1.38 17.10 12.53
N ALA A 128 -1.01 15.84 12.77
CA ALA A 128 -0.53 15.36 14.05
C ALA A 128 0.81 15.99 14.44
N LEU A 129 1.76 16.11 13.50
CA LEU A 129 3.04 16.76 13.77
C LEU A 129 2.92 18.28 13.97
N LEU A 130 2.08 18.97 13.20
CA LEU A 130 1.78 20.38 13.44
C LEU A 130 1.17 20.60 14.84
N SER A 131 0.27 19.72 15.26
CA SER A 131 -0.28 19.73 16.64
C SER A 131 0.81 19.46 17.67
N ARG A 132 1.71 18.49 17.42
CA ARG A 132 2.88 18.18 18.26
C ARG A 132 3.86 19.36 18.39
N TYR A 133 3.94 20.21 17.37
CA TYR A 133 4.66 21.50 17.37
C TYR A 133 3.88 22.66 18.04
N GLY A 134 2.69 22.39 18.59
CA GLY A 134 1.86 23.39 19.27
C GLY A 134 1.04 24.29 18.33
N ARG A 135 0.81 23.88 17.09
CA ARG A 135 -0.07 24.61 16.15
C ARG A 135 -1.52 24.22 16.34
N ASP A 136 -2.40 25.22 16.36
CA ASP A 136 -3.83 25.02 16.33
C ASP A 136 -4.25 24.43 14.98
N THR A 137 -4.44 23.11 14.91
CA THR A 137 -4.54 22.36 13.66
C THR A 137 -5.92 21.75 13.48
N LEU A 138 -6.47 21.85 12.26
CA LEU A 138 -7.77 21.30 11.90
C LEU A 138 -7.67 20.49 10.60
N VAL A 139 -7.84 19.17 10.69
CA VAL A 139 -7.98 18.28 9.53
C VAL A 139 -9.45 18.17 9.17
N LEU A 140 -9.78 18.41 7.90
CA LEU A 140 -11.13 18.37 7.35
C LEU A 140 -11.25 17.20 6.39
N GLU A 141 -12.07 16.22 6.74
CA GLU A 141 -12.36 15.04 5.93
C GLU A 141 -13.75 15.15 5.32
N SER A 142 -13.86 14.89 4.01
CA SER A 142 -15.14 14.89 3.31
C SER A 142 -15.98 13.65 3.59
N HIS A 143 -15.36 12.52 3.90
CA HIS A 143 -16.02 11.25 4.16
C HIS A 143 -16.54 11.16 5.61
N TYR A 144 -17.33 10.13 5.91
CA TYR A 144 -17.81 9.83 7.26
C TYR A 144 -16.85 8.92 8.06
N LEU A 145 -15.74 8.49 7.43
CA LEU A 145 -14.62 7.75 8.04
C LEU A 145 -13.30 8.44 7.63
N PRO A 146 -12.27 8.42 8.49
CA PRO A 146 -10.94 8.93 8.17
C PRO A 146 -10.08 7.92 7.41
N GLY A 147 -8.90 8.36 6.93
CA GLY A 147 -7.79 7.49 6.51
C GLY A 147 -7.50 7.43 5.01
N GLY A 148 -8.42 7.92 4.16
CA GLY A 148 -8.26 7.92 2.71
C GLY A 148 -8.00 6.52 2.14
N ALA A 149 -7.06 6.36 1.21
CA ALA A 149 -6.78 5.06 0.59
C ALA A 149 -6.38 3.94 1.58
N ALA A 150 -5.91 4.32 2.78
CA ALA A 150 -5.44 3.41 3.83
C ALA A 150 -6.44 3.26 4.98
N HIS A 151 -7.74 3.42 4.72
CA HIS A 151 -8.78 3.08 5.70
C HIS A 151 -9.21 1.61 5.58
N GLY A 152 -10.02 1.15 6.53
CA GLY A 152 -10.80 -0.08 6.43
C GLY A 152 -12.30 0.23 6.39
N PHE A 153 -13.13 -0.77 6.10
CA PHE A 153 -14.58 -0.64 6.27
C PHE A 153 -15.18 -1.95 6.77
N LYS A 154 -16.40 -1.86 7.31
CA LYS A 154 -17.14 -3.01 7.82
C LYS A 154 -18.46 -3.19 7.07
N ARG A 155 -18.85 -4.45 6.85
CA ARG A 155 -20.13 -4.85 6.25
C ARG A 155 -20.52 -6.21 6.77
N ASP A 156 -21.72 -6.34 7.31
CA ASP A 156 -22.32 -7.61 7.73
C ASP A 156 -21.41 -8.40 8.70
N GLY A 157 -20.72 -7.66 9.58
CA GLY A 157 -19.71 -8.17 10.52
C GLY A 157 -18.30 -8.43 9.97
N PHE A 158 -18.10 -8.40 8.64
CA PHE A 158 -16.78 -8.54 8.01
C PHE A 158 -16.05 -7.20 7.95
N SER A 159 -14.76 -7.19 8.26
CA SER A 159 -13.85 -6.04 8.14
C SER A 159 -12.88 -6.22 6.96
N PHE A 160 -12.67 -5.17 6.17
CA PHE A 160 -11.89 -5.20 4.94
C PHE A 160 -10.95 -4.01 4.77
N ASP A 161 -9.76 -4.26 4.22
CA ASP A 161 -8.83 -3.23 3.73
C ASP A 161 -9.38 -2.57 2.42
N THR A 162 -9.12 -1.28 2.19
CA THR A 162 -9.50 -0.60 0.92
C THR A 162 -8.36 -0.31 -0.05
N GLY A 163 -7.10 -0.54 0.35
CA GLY A 163 -5.92 -0.16 -0.43
C GLY A 163 -4.68 -0.96 -0.05
N PRO A 164 -3.82 -0.45 0.87
CA PRO A 164 -2.66 -1.19 1.33
C PRO A 164 -3.09 -2.34 2.26
N SER A 165 -2.67 -3.56 1.94
CA SER A 165 -2.78 -4.74 2.81
C SER A 165 -1.43 -5.24 3.36
N LEU A 166 -0.32 -4.78 2.77
CA LEU A 166 1.05 -5.15 3.14
C LEU A 166 1.68 -4.01 3.95
N PHE A 167 2.12 -4.29 5.18
CA PHE A 167 2.84 -3.33 6.03
C PHE A 167 4.15 -3.91 6.55
N SER A 168 5.11 -3.04 6.85
CA SER A 168 6.43 -3.42 7.36
C SER A 168 7.07 -2.24 8.08
N GLY A 169 7.73 -2.49 9.20
CA GLY A 169 8.47 -1.49 9.97
C GLY A 169 7.59 -0.54 10.79
N LEU A 170 6.31 -0.85 11.05
CA LEU A 170 5.47 -0.10 11.97
C LEU A 170 6.04 -0.10 13.41
N SER A 171 6.70 -1.20 13.81
CA SER A 171 7.41 -1.30 15.10
C SER A 171 8.86 -0.85 15.05
N SER A 172 9.40 -0.44 13.89
CA SER A 172 10.79 0.02 13.77
C SER A 172 11.02 1.35 14.51
N ARG A 173 12.23 1.59 15.04
CA ARG A 173 12.57 2.78 15.86
C ARG A 173 13.95 3.35 15.53
N GLY A 174 14.14 4.64 15.85
CA GLY A 174 15.38 5.38 15.57
C GLY A 174 15.50 5.88 14.12
N PRO A 175 16.69 6.37 13.71
CA PRO A 175 16.88 7.15 12.48
C PRO A 175 16.58 6.39 11.17
N GLN A 176 16.73 5.06 11.17
CA GLN A 176 16.49 4.19 10.00
C GLN A 176 15.06 3.61 9.96
N ALA A 177 14.22 3.94 10.95
CA ALA A 177 12.86 3.47 11.03
C ALA A 177 12.01 3.91 9.84
N ASN A 178 10.96 3.14 9.54
CA ASN A 178 9.93 3.52 8.58
C ASN A 178 9.42 4.94 8.90
N PRO A 179 9.29 5.85 7.90
CA PRO A 179 8.79 7.20 8.10
C PRO A 179 7.51 7.31 8.94
N LEU A 180 6.56 6.37 8.78
CA LEU A 180 5.33 6.34 9.57
C LEU A 180 5.59 5.97 11.04
N ALA A 181 6.54 5.07 11.30
CA ALA A 181 6.95 4.73 12.66
C ALA A 181 7.68 5.90 13.35
N GLN A 182 8.45 6.71 12.61
CA GLN A 182 9.03 7.96 13.13
C GLN A 182 7.94 8.98 13.53
N VAL A 183 6.84 9.05 12.77
CA VAL A 183 5.66 9.87 13.16
C VAL A 183 5.00 9.33 14.42
N LEU A 184 4.75 8.02 14.51
CA LEU A 184 4.15 7.40 15.69
C LEU A 184 5.00 7.63 16.95
N ASP A 185 6.34 7.52 16.83
CA ASP A 185 7.29 7.79 17.91
C ASP A 185 7.27 9.26 18.35
N ALA A 186 7.23 10.21 17.40
CA ALA A 186 7.09 11.64 17.67
C ALA A 186 5.79 12.03 18.41
N LEU A 187 4.73 11.25 18.23
CA LEU A 187 3.44 11.39 18.93
C LEU A 187 3.40 10.58 20.24
N GLY A 188 4.36 9.68 20.47
CA GLY A 188 4.34 8.71 21.56
C GLY A 188 3.13 7.77 21.47
N GLU A 189 2.85 7.27 20.27
CA GLU A 189 1.79 6.31 19.95
C GLU A 189 2.39 5.00 19.42
N THR A 190 1.60 3.92 19.47
CA THR A 190 1.97 2.61 18.89
C THR A 190 0.78 1.99 18.19
N VAL A 191 1.07 1.07 17.26
CA VAL A 191 0.08 0.22 16.59
C VAL A 191 0.45 -1.22 16.95
N PRO A 192 -0.42 -1.97 17.66
CA PRO A 192 -0.20 -3.38 17.89
C PRO A 192 -0.20 -4.16 16.57
N CYS A 193 0.82 -4.98 16.33
CA CYS A 193 0.99 -5.72 15.09
C CYS A 193 1.24 -7.21 15.36
N VAL A 194 0.85 -8.07 14.41
CA VAL A 194 1.30 -9.46 14.31
C VAL A 194 2.44 -9.52 13.29
N ALA A 195 3.56 -10.12 13.68
CA ALA A 195 4.68 -10.36 12.77
C ALA A 195 4.47 -11.63 11.95
N TYR A 196 4.84 -11.59 10.68
CA TYR A 196 4.87 -12.73 9.75
C TYR A 196 6.06 -12.56 8.79
N ASP A 197 6.51 -13.64 8.15
CA ASP A 197 7.70 -13.62 7.28
C ASP A 197 7.44 -14.17 5.87
N SER A 198 6.19 -14.56 5.58
CA SER A 198 5.82 -15.39 4.44
C SER A 198 4.78 -14.72 3.54
N TRP A 199 4.70 -15.15 2.27
CA TRP A 199 3.54 -14.99 1.39
C TRP A 199 3.60 -16.05 0.28
N MET A 200 2.45 -16.47 -0.25
CA MET A 200 2.41 -17.46 -1.33
C MET A 200 2.54 -16.80 -2.72
N CYS A 201 3.33 -17.38 -3.60
CA CYS A 201 3.45 -16.98 -5.00
C CYS A 201 2.91 -18.09 -5.93
N TYR A 202 2.08 -17.68 -6.88
CA TYR A 202 1.48 -18.52 -7.91
C TYR A 202 1.92 -18.01 -9.28
N LEU A 203 3.07 -18.50 -9.76
CA LEU A 203 3.74 -17.98 -10.95
C LEU A 203 3.63 -18.98 -12.12
N PRO A 204 3.92 -18.57 -13.36
CA PRO A 204 4.00 -19.49 -14.51
C PRO A 204 5.03 -20.62 -14.33
N GLU A 205 6.11 -20.39 -13.57
CA GLU A 205 7.14 -21.38 -13.24
C GLU A 205 6.68 -22.41 -12.18
N GLY A 206 5.64 -22.09 -11.40
CA GLY A 206 5.12 -22.93 -10.34
C GLY A 206 4.67 -22.14 -9.11
N ASP A 207 4.10 -22.88 -8.15
CA ASP A 207 3.60 -22.34 -6.89
C ASP A 207 4.63 -22.59 -5.77
N PHE A 208 4.95 -21.55 -5.00
CA PHE A 208 5.87 -21.63 -3.86
C PHE A 208 5.54 -20.61 -2.78
N LEU A 209 5.82 -20.99 -1.53
CA LEU A 209 5.86 -20.06 -0.41
C LEU A 209 7.14 -19.21 -0.54
N SER A 210 6.99 -17.90 -0.64
CA SER A 210 8.11 -16.95 -0.52
C SER A 210 8.30 -16.57 0.94
N ARG A 211 9.53 -16.24 1.33
CA ARG A 211 9.84 -15.69 2.66
C ARG A 211 10.84 -14.54 2.61
N ILE A 212 10.67 -13.63 3.56
CA ILE A 212 11.64 -12.62 3.97
C ILE A 212 12.90 -13.30 4.55
N GLY A 213 14.06 -12.67 4.38
CA GLY A 213 15.36 -13.13 4.84
C GLY A 213 16.33 -13.55 3.72
N PRO A 214 17.63 -13.69 4.03
CA PRO A 214 18.71 -13.67 3.04
C PRO A 214 18.79 -14.90 2.12
N SER A 215 18.34 -16.08 2.55
CA SER A 215 18.58 -17.34 1.83
C SER A 215 17.37 -17.91 1.09
N HIS A 216 16.15 -17.68 1.58
CA HIS A 216 14.98 -18.42 1.10
C HIS A 216 14.70 -18.21 -0.39
N PHE A 217 14.83 -16.99 -0.91
CA PHE A 217 14.63 -16.75 -2.34
C PHE A 217 15.71 -17.41 -3.22
N ILE A 218 16.94 -17.56 -2.70
CA ILE A 218 17.99 -18.33 -3.40
C ILE A 218 17.62 -19.82 -3.49
N GLU A 219 17.03 -20.38 -2.44
CA GLU A 219 16.55 -21.77 -2.40
C GLU A 219 15.40 -21.98 -3.40
N VAL A 220 14.44 -21.04 -3.46
CA VAL A 220 13.36 -21.03 -4.46
C VAL A 220 13.92 -20.97 -5.89
N LEU A 221 14.81 -20.02 -6.19
CA LEU A 221 15.44 -19.93 -7.51
C LEU A 221 16.19 -21.21 -7.87
N GLN A 222 16.89 -21.82 -6.92
CA GLN A 222 17.61 -23.07 -7.15
C GLN A 222 16.69 -24.26 -7.43
N GLN A 223 15.52 -24.33 -6.78
CA GLN A 223 14.57 -25.44 -6.90
C GLN A 223 13.72 -25.33 -8.17
N TYR A 224 13.18 -24.15 -8.48
CA TYR A 224 12.18 -23.97 -9.55
C TYR A 224 12.78 -23.53 -10.90
N VAL A 225 14.04 -23.08 -10.92
CA VAL A 225 14.61 -22.37 -12.08
C VAL A 225 16.02 -22.85 -12.43
N GLY A 226 16.93 -22.83 -11.47
CA GLY A 226 18.31 -23.33 -11.62
C GLY A 226 19.40 -22.32 -11.25
N GLY A 227 20.65 -22.74 -11.41
CA GLY A 227 21.83 -22.04 -10.89
C GLY A 227 22.13 -20.68 -11.53
N ASP A 228 21.72 -20.45 -12.77
CA ASP A 228 21.97 -19.17 -13.46
C ASP A 228 21.13 -18.03 -12.86
N ALA A 229 19.88 -18.31 -12.47
CA ALA A 229 19.05 -17.36 -11.75
C ALA A 229 19.63 -17.03 -10.36
N VAL A 230 20.15 -18.04 -9.65
CA VAL A 230 20.85 -17.86 -8.36
C VAL A 230 22.11 -16.98 -8.51
N GLN A 231 22.89 -17.18 -9.57
CA GLN A 231 24.06 -16.34 -9.85
C GLN A 231 23.66 -14.88 -10.09
N ASP A 232 22.63 -14.64 -10.89
CA ASP A 232 22.15 -13.29 -11.19
C ASP A 232 21.55 -12.59 -9.97
N TRP A 233 20.80 -13.30 -9.14
CA TRP A 233 20.32 -12.77 -7.86
C TRP A 233 21.47 -12.37 -6.92
N ARG A 234 22.50 -13.22 -6.80
CA ARG A 234 23.69 -12.91 -5.99
C ARG A 234 24.44 -11.68 -6.52
N LYS A 235 24.59 -11.54 -7.84
CA LYS A 235 25.19 -10.34 -8.47
C LYS A 235 24.44 -9.07 -8.10
N LEU A 236 23.10 -9.12 -8.09
CA LEU A 236 22.26 -7.99 -7.68
C LEU A 236 22.47 -7.64 -6.21
N MET A 237 22.37 -8.62 -5.30
CA MET A 237 22.49 -8.38 -3.86
C MET A 237 23.86 -7.82 -3.45
N VAL A 238 24.94 -8.24 -4.12
CA VAL A 238 26.31 -7.68 -3.93
C VAL A 238 26.38 -6.15 -4.12
N VAL A 239 25.47 -5.56 -4.92
CA VAL A 239 25.41 -4.10 -5.12
C VAL A 239 24.27 -3.44 -4.33
N VAL A 240 23.20 -4.16 -4.01
CA VAL A 240 22.12 -3.65 -3.15
C VAL A 240 22.57 -3.50 -1.69
N GLU A 241 23.23 -4.51 -1.11
CA GLU A 241 23.63 -4.52 0.31
C GLU A 241 24.52 -3.32 0.72
N PRO A 242 25.57 -2.93 -0.03
CA PRO A 242 26.39 -1.77 0.34
C PRO A 242 25.66 -0.42 0.18
N LEU A 243 24.59 -0.37 -0.60
CA LEU A 243 23.79 0.83 -0.83
C LEU A 243 22.68 1.04 0.22
N ALA A 244 22.36 -0.01 1.00
CA ALA A 244 21.40 0.03 2.09
C ALA A 244 21.69 1.18 3.09
N GLY A 245 22.88 1.18 3.69
CA GLY A 245 23.30 2.20 4.65
C GLY A 245 23.18 3.63 4.11
N PRO A 246 23.79 3.96 2.95
CA PRO A 246 23.60 5.22 2.25
C PRO A 246 22.13 5.61 2.00
N SER A 247 21.27 4.68 1.57
CA SER A 247 19.84 4.96 1.33
C SER A 247 19.07 5.31 2.61
N MET A 248 19.50 4.80 3.75
CA MET A 248 18.93 5.03 5.08
C MET A 248 19.67 6.10 5.90
N ALA A 249 20.68 6.77 5.33
CA ALA A 249 21.58 7.63 6.09
C ALA A 249 20.96 8.99 6.49
N LEU A 250 19.83 9.37 5.89
CA LEU A 250 19.10 10.60 6.20
C LEU A 250 17.67 10.27 6.65
N PRO A 251 17.34 10.45 7.94
CA PRO A 251 16.02 10.16 8.48
C PRO A 251 14.93 11.01 7.81
N PRO A 252 13.80 10.41 7.37
CA PRO A 252 12.63 11.14 6.86
C PRO A 252 12.15 12.26 7.79
N ALA A 253 12.20 12.04 9.11
CA ALA A 253 11.89 13.05 10.13
C ALA A 253 12.71 14.34 9.97
N ALA A 254 13.95 14.29 9.48
CA ALA A 254 14.83 15.45 9.35
C ALA A 254 14.61 16.31 8.09
N LEU A 255 13.77 15.84 7.16
CA LEU A 255 13.53 16.49 5.87
C LEU A 255 12.58 17.69 5.99
N ARG A 256 12.81 18.71 5.16
CA ARG A 256 11.96 19.89 4.95
C ARG A 256 12.21 20.46 3.54
N ALA A 257 11.25 21.19 2.99
CA ALA A 257 11.26 21.70 1.61
C ALA A 257 11.73 23.16 1.49
N ASP A 258 12.50 23.64 2.46
CA ASP A 258 13.06 25.00 2.51
C ASP A 258 14.58 24.96 2.81
N PRO A 259 15.32 26.08 2.61
CA PRO A 259 16.77 26.09 2.77
C PRO A 259 17.29 25.69 4.16
N ALA A 260 16.47 25.71 5.21
CA ALA A 260 16.88 25.26 6.54
C ALA A 260 17.05 23.72 6.63
N VAL A 261 16.73 22.97 5.56
CA VAL A 261 17.17 21.58 5.41
C VAL A 261 18.69 21.42 5.50
N LEU A 262 19.47 22.45 5.12
CA LEU A 262 20.93 22.49 5.32
C LEU A 262 21.32 22.46 6.80
N LEU A 263 20.44 22.88 7.71
CA LEU A 263 20.64 22.75 9.15
C LEU A 263 20.20 21.35 9.60
N THR A 264 18.94 20.98 9.34
CA THR A 264 18.33 19.78 9.94
C THR A 264 18.82 18.46 9.34
N ALA A 265 19.10 18.45 8.03
CA ALA A 265 19.74 17.34 7.34
C ALA A 265 21.26 17.56 7.23
N GLY A 266 21.65 18.71 6.68
CA GLY A 266 23.04 19.00 6.30
C GLY A 266 24.01 19.09 7.47
N LEU A 267 23.73 19.91 8.48
CA LEU A 267 24.62 20.08 9.64
C LEU A 267 24.53 18.89 10.61
N ARG A 268 23.32 18.38 10.88
CA ARG A 268 23.09 17.29 11.84
C ARG A 268 23.70 15.96 11.37
N TYR A 269 23.45 15.56 10.11
CA TYR A 269 23.94 14.28 9.57
C TYR A 269 25.14 14.42 8.65
N GLY A 270 25.53 15.63 8.22
CA GLY A 270 26.70 15.89 7.39
C GLY A 270 27.97 15.16 7.85
N PRO A 271 28.34 15.17 9.15
CA PRO A 271 29.50 14.41 9.64
C PRO A 271 29.35 12.88 9.58
N SER A 272 28.12 12.36 9.50
CA SER A 272 27.83 10.92 9.30
C SER A 272 27.82 10.57 7.82
N LEU A 273 27.19 11.40 6.98
CA LEU A 273 27.18 11.30 5.52
C LEU A 273 28.61 11.43 4.96
N LEU A 274 29.42 12.38 5.45
CA LEU A 274 30.83 12.52 5.08
C LEU A 274 31.69 11.33 5.51
N ARG A 275 31.36 10.64 6.62
CA ARG A 275 32.00 9.37 6.96
C ARG A 275 31.57 8.25 6.01
N THR A 276 30.28 8.17 5.70
CA THR A 276 29.68 7.12 4.85
C THR A 276 30.13 7.23 3.38
N PHE A 277 30.20 8.44 2.82
CA PHE A 277 30.57 8.69 1.43
C PHE A 277 32.06 9.07 1.26
N GLY A 278 32.66 9.77 2.24
CA GLY A 278 34.03 10.27 2.14
C GLY A 278 35.11 9.20 2.35
N SER A 279 34.84 8.14 3.11
CA SER A 279 35.78 7.01 3.25
C SER A 279 35.81 6.07 2.04
N ALA A 280 34.91 6.26 1.06
CA ALA A 280 34.66 5.31 -0.02
C ALA A 280 35.02 5.85 -1.43
N GLY A 281 35.62 7.04 -1.50
CA GLY A 281 36.26 7.59 -2.71
C GLY A 281 35.30 7.95 -3.86
N PRO A 282 35.83 8.28 -5.06
CA PRO A 282 35.02 8.71 -6.20
C PRO A 282 33.94 7.71 -6.64
N ALA A 283 34.19 6.41 -6.42
CA ALA A 283 33.24 5.34 -6.72
C ALA A 283 31.96 5.44 -5.88
N ALA A 284 32.04 5.92 -4.63
CA ALA A 284 30.87 6.06 -3.77
C ALA A 284 29.94 7.19 -4.22
N ALA A 285 30.49 8.34 -4.65
CA ALA A 285 29.69 9.42 -5.23
C ALA A 285 28.99 8.97 -6.53
N LEU A 286 29.69 8.19 -7.36
CA LEU A 286 29.16 7.64 -8.62
C LEU A 286 28.18 6.47 -8.41
N ASN A 287 28.18 5.85 -7.23
CA ASN A 287 27.17 4.88 -6.81
C ASN A 287 25.97 5.55 -6.12
N ALA A 288 26.17 6.65 -5.39
CA ALA A 288 25.09 7.45 -4.81
C ALA A 288 24.21 8.09 -5.88
N SER A 289 24.78 8.54 -7.01
CA SER A 289 23.98 9.06 -8.13
C SER A 289 23.09 7.99 -8.78
N LYS A 290 23.44 6.70 -8.70
CA LYS A 290 22.59 5.59 -9.19
C LYS A 290 21.31 5.44 -8.36
N LEU A 291 21.32 5.81 -7.07
CA LEU A 291 20.14 5.74 -6.20
C LEU A 291 18.99 6.64 -6.69
N MET A 292 19.30 7.72 -7.41
CA MET A 292 18.32 8.64 -8.00
C MET A 292 17.82 8.19 -9.39
N GLY A 293 18.43 7.16 -9.98
CA GLY A 293 18.04 6.60 -11.27
C GLY A 293 17.09 5.41 -11.14
N PRO A 294 16.68 4.80 -12.28
CA PRO A 294 15.90 3.57 -12.28
C PRO A 294 16.62 2.38 -11.64
N PHE A 295 15.91 1.55 -10.87
CA PHE A 295 16.47 0.33 -10.30
C PHE A 295 16.99 -0.66 -11.34
N SER A 296 16.38 -0.72 -12.54
CA SER A 296 16.86 -1.58 -13.64
C SER A 296 18.31 -1.28 -14.00
N SER A 297 18.75 -0.02 -13.94
CA SER A 297 20.13 0.39 -14.23
C SER A 297 21.14 -0.22 -13.25
N LEU A 298 20.70 -0.52 -12.02
CA LEU A 298 21.53 -1.22 -11.03
C LEU A 298 21.71 -2.69 -11.41
N ALA A 299 20.61 -3.38 -11.76
CA ALA A 299 20.62 -4.75 -12.25
C ALA A 299 21.38 -4.91 -13.58
N ASP A 300 21.29 -3.92 -14.48
CA ASP A 300 22.07 -3.83 -15.71
C ASP A 300 23.57 -3.73 -15.41
N SER A 301 23.95 -2.91 -14.42
CA SER A 301 25.36 -2.65 -14.09
C SER A 301 26.14 -3.87 -13.57
N VAL A 302 25.44 -4.90 -13.10
CA VAL A 302 26.01 -6.20 -12.68
C VAL A 302 25.67 -7.35 -13.65
N GLY A 303 25.01 -7.03 -14.77
CA GLY A 303 24.73 -7.99 -15.84
C GLY A 303 23.70 -9.06 -15.48
N VAL A 304 22.66 -8.74 -14.69
CA VAL A 304 21.48 -9.60 -14.51
C VAL A 304 20.83 -9.83 -15.88
N LYS A 305 20.60 -11.08 -16.28
CA LYS A 305 19.98 -11.44 -17.56
C LYS A 305 18.86 -12.47 -17.44
N HIS A 306 18.82 -13.25 -16.35
CA HIS A 306 17.85 -14.30 -16.17
C HIS A 306 16.41 -13.74 -16.18
N PRO A 307 15.52 -14.20 -17.08
CA PRO A 307 14.18 -13.61 -17.24
C PRO A 307 13.37 -13.54 -15.94
N LEU A 308 13.31 -14.64 -15.18
CA LEU A 308 12.57 -14.68 -13.91
C LEU A 308 13.13 -13.70 -12.85
N VAL A 309 14.45 -13.44 -12.84
CA VAL A 309 15.04 -12.45 -11.93
C VAL A 309 14.66 -11.02 -12.35
N ARG A 310 14.60 -10.74 -13.66
CA ARG A 310 14.11 -9.46 -14.20
C ARG A 310 12.62 -9.25 -13.92
N ASN A 311 11.80 -10.27 -14.17
CA ASN A 311 10.37 -10.27 -13.88
C ASN A 311 10.08 -10.08 -12.39
N TRP A 312 10.90 -10.68 -11.51
CA TRP A 312 10.76 -10.54 -10.06
C TRP A 312 11.11 -9.13 -9.56
N ILE A 313 12.18 -8.51 -10.05
CA ILE A 313 12.49 -7.11 -9.68
C ILE A 313 11.47 -6.13 -10.25
N ASP A 314 10.91 -6.40 -11.44
CA ASP A 314 9.82 -5.62 -12.00
C ASP A 314 8.54 -5.77 -11.17
N LEU A 315 8.17 -7.00 -10.77
CA LEU A 315 7.04 -7.25 -9.88
C LEU A 315 7.20 -6.51 -8.55
N LEU A 316 8.32 -6.69 -7.85
CA LEU A 316 8.55 -6.06 -6.54
C LEU A 316 8.61 -4.53 -6.64
N SER A 317 9.19 -3.98 -7.71
CA SER A 317 9.14 -2.54 -7.99
C SER A 317 7.71 -2.07 -8.23
N PHE A 318 6.94 -2.81 -9.02
CA PHE A 318 5.56 -2.48 -9.37
C PHE A 318 4.62 -2.51 -8.16
N LEU A 319 4.78 -3.47 -7.26
CA LEU A 319 4.01 -3.53 -6.02
C LEU A 319 4.39 -2.41 -5.02
N LEU A 320 5.61 -1.88 -5.10
CA LEU A 320 6.07 -0.77 -4.26
C LEU A 320 5.56 0.59 -4.76
N SER A 321 5.70 0.88 -6.05
CA SER A 321 5.56 2.23 -6.61
C SER A 321 4.44 2.38 -7.66
N GLY A 322 3.85 1.28 -8.14
CA GLY A 322 3.00 1.27 -9.33
C GLY A 322 3.78 1.37 -10.65
N GLN A 323 5.10 1.15 -10.63
CA GLN A 323 6.01 1.26 -11.78
C GLN A 323 7.02 0.10 -11.80
N LYS A 324 7.45 -0.34 -12.99
CA LYS A 324 8.49 -1.36 -13.14
C LYS A 324 9.87 -0.89 -12.66
N ALA A 325 10.86 -1.78 -12.62
CA ALA A 325 12.22 -1.45 -12.18
C ALA A 325 12.89 -0.40 -13.09
N ASP A 326 12.47 -0.31 -14.35
CA ASP A 326 12.97 0.70 -15.29
C ASP A 326 12.39 2.11 -15.07
N ALA A 327 11.42 2.25 -14.17
CA ALA A 327 10.78 3.52 -13.83
C ALA A 327 10.70 3.82 -12.31
N THR A 328 11.01 2.87 -11.44
CA THR A 328 11.07 3.05 -9.97
C THR A 328 12.43 3.54 -9.52
N ILE A 329 12.45 4.44 -8.52
CA ILE A 329 13.67 5.04 -7.96
C ILE A 329 14.49 3.95 -7.24
N ALA A 330 15.75 3.79 -7.62
CA ALA A 330 16.62 2.74 -7.08
C ALA A 330 16.78 2.83 -5.55
N ALA A 331 16.77 4.03 -4.95
CA ALA A 331 16.78 4.22 -3.50
C ALA A 331 15.65 3.48 -2.76
N GLU A 332 14.44 3.50 -3.32
CA GLU A 332 13.25 2.92 -2.68
C GLU A 332 13.30 1.39 -2.72
N VAL A 333 13.70 0.82 -3.85
CA VAL A 333 13.86 -0.64 -4.01
C VAL A 333 15.05 -1.16 -3.20
N VAL A 334 16.16 -0.41 -3.16
CA VAL A 334 17.32 -0.75 -2.31
C VAL A 334 16.94 -0.73 -0.83
N TYR A 335 16.17 0.26 -0.36
CA TYR A 335 15.66 0.29 1.02
C TYR A 335 14.79 -0.93 1.33
N MET A 336 13.81 -1.22 0.47
CA MET A 336 12.92 -2.37 0.63
C MET A 336 13.71 -3.70 0.66
N PHE A 337 14.66 -3.89 -0.27
CA PHE A 337 15.47 -5.11 -0.32
C PHE A 337 16.41 -5.22 0.89
N ALA A 338 17.00 -4.10 1.34
CA ALA A 338 17.86 -4.09 2.52
C ALA A 338 17.12 -4.55 3.78
N GLU A 339 15.90 -4.07 3.99
CA GLU A 339 15.08 -4.50 5.12
C GLU A 339 14.53 -5.92 4.93
N TRP A 340 14.09 -6.31 3.72
CA TRP A 340 13.51 -7.64 3.48
C TRP A 340 14.52 -8.79 3.42
N TYR A 341 15.78 -8.57 3.04
CA TYR A 341 16.77 -9.65 2.93
C TYR A 341 17.76 -9.70 4.11
N LYS A 342 17.56 -8.88 5.13
CA LYS A 342 18.33 -8.89 6.39
C LYS A 342 17.93 -10.09 7.29
N PRO A 343 18.86 -10.67 8.06
CA PRO A 343 18.55 -11.76 8.99
C PRO A 343 17.55 -11.33 10.08
N GLY A 344 16.50 -12.13 10.29
CA GLY A 344 15.49 -11.89 11.33
C GLY A 344 14.45 -10.81 10.99
N SER A 345 14.42 -10.34 9.75
CA SER A 345 13.40 -9.41 9.27
C SER A 345 12.01 -10.06 9.18
N VAL A 346 10.98 -9.23 9.34
CA VAL A 346 9.56 -9.63 9.29
C VAL A 346 8.72 -8.55 8.59
N MET A 347 7.57 -8.97 8.06
CA MET A 347 6.44 -8.10 7.78
C MET A 347 5.55 -7.98 9.04
N GLU A 348 4.65 -7.00 9.03
CA GLU A 348 3.79 -6.71 10.17
C GLU A 348 2.36 -6.45 9.66
N TYR A 349 1.35 -7.07 10.27
CA TYR A 349 -0.04 -6.72 10.01
C TYR A 349 -0.64 -6.05 11.26
N PRO A 350 -1.25 -4.86 11.15
CA PRO A 350 -1.86 -4.17 12.29
C PRO A 350 -3.08 -4.94 12.82
N LEU A 351 -3.13 -5.20 14.13
CA LEU A 351 -4.30 -5.79 14.79
C LEU A 351 -5.48 -4.81 14.71
N GLY A 352 -6.66 -5.31 14.35
CA GLY A 352 -7.82 -4.50 13.96
C GLY A 352 -7.73 -3.93 12.53
N GLY A 353 -6.73 -4.31 11.74
CA GLY A 353 -6.54 -3.88 10.37
C GLY A 353 -6.00 -2.44 10.23
N PRO A 354 -5.97 -1.89 9.00
CA PRO A 354 -5.37 -0.58 8.72
C PRO A 354 -6.02 0.58 9.49
N GLU A 355 -7.28 0.44 9.91
CA GLU A 355 -7.98 1.38 10.81
C GLU A 355 -7.17 1.69 12.08
N ALA A 356 -6.41 0.72 12.63
CA ALA A 356 -5.62 0.90 13.83
C ALA A 356 -4.46 1.91 13.66
N ILE A 357 -3.89 2.01 12.45
CA ILE A 357 -2.89 3.01 12.09
C ILE A 357 -3.52 4.41 12.08
N ILE A 358 -4.70 4.52 11.46
CA ILE A 358 -5.43 5.78 11.31
C ILE A 358 -5.87 6.30 12.67
N GLU A 359 -6.44 5.46 13.53
CA GLU A 359 -6.80 5.85 14.90
C GLU A 359 -5.57 6.18 15.76
N ALA A 360 -4.40 5.54 15.56
CA ALA A 360 -3.18 5.93 16.26
C ALA A 360 -2.70 7.35 15.89
N LEU A 361 -2.72 7.70 14.60
CA LEU A 361 -2.40 9.06 14.15
C LEU A 361 -3.41 10.09 14.70
N ILE A 362 -4.71 9.74 14.74
CA ILE A 362 -5.75 10.63 15.28
C ILE A 362 -5.60 10.82 16.79
N ARG A 363 -5.41 9.75 17.57
CA ARG A 363 -5.14 9.86 19.02
C ARG A 363 -3.92 10.72 19.30
N GLY A 364 -2.82 10.51 18.58
CA GLY A 364 -1.62 11.33 18.70
C GLY A 364 -1.85 12.80 18.38
N MET A 365 -2.66 13.10 17.35
CA MET A 365 -3.06 14.47 17.03
C MET A 365 -3.92 15.11 18.13
N GLU A 366 -4.96 14.42 18.60
CA GLU A 366 -5.91 14.93 19.60
C GLU A 366 -5.23 15.11 20.98
N LYS A 367 -4.31 14.22 21.34
CA LYS A 367 -3.39 14.33 22.50
C LYS A 367 -2.56 15.63 22.49
N HIS A 368 -2.27 16.16 21.31
CA HIS A 368 -1.56 17.42 21.11
C HIS A 368 -2.48 18.59 20.72
N GLY A 369 -3.79 18.46 20.94
CA GLY A 369 -4.76 19.56 20.76
C GLY A 369 -5.23 19.80 19.33
N GLY A 370 -4.79 18.99 18.36
CA GLY A 370 -5.32 19.01 17.00
C GLY A 370 -6.71 18.41 16.91
N GLN A 371 -7.44 18.72 15.84
CA GLN A 371 -8.81 18.27 15.62
C GLN A 371 -9.00 17.65 14.24
N LEU A 372 -9.64 16.48 14.19
CA LEU A 372 -10.25 15.93 12.97
C LEU A 372 -11.74 16.30 12.93
N SER A 373 -12.24 16.74 11.78
CA SER A 373 -13.68 16.89 11.51
C SER A 373 -14.09 16.12 10.26
N LEU A 374 -15.02 15.17 10.42
CA LEU A 374 -15.59 14.32 9.38
C LEU A 374 -16.82 14.98 8.73
N ASN A 375 -17.22 14.51 7.56
CA ASN A 375 -18.32 15.07 6.73
C ASN A 375 -18.12 16.56 6.33
N CYS A 376 -16.89 17.07 6.42
CA CYS A 376 -16.49 18.42 6.07
C CYS A 376 -15.92 18.49 4.65
N HIS A 377 -16.79 18.39 3.64
CA HIS A 377 -16.36 18.55 2.25
C HIS A 377 -15.87 19.99 1.98
N VAL A 378 -14.57 20.17 1.81
CA VAL A 378 -13.97 21.40 1.28
C VAL A 378 -14.33 21.53 -0.19
N ASP A 379 -15.00 22.62 -0.53
CA ASP A 379 -15.48 22.97 -1.87
C ASP A 379 -14.46 23.82 -2.62
N SER A 380 -13.79 24.74 -1.92
CA SER A 380 -12.77 25.63 -2.49
C SER A 380 -11.82 26.18 -1.43
N ILE A 381 -10.62 26.56 -1.86
CA ILE A 381 -9.63 27.29 -1.06
C ILE A 381 -9.92 28.79 -1.18
N VAL A 382 -9.97 29.49 -0.05
CA VAL A 382 -10.21 30.94 0.00
C VAL A 382 -8.89 31.67 -0.20
N VAL A 383 -8.84 32.53 -1.22
CA VAL A 383 -7.66 33.32 -1.58
C VAL A 383 -7.96 34.81 -1.43
N GLU A 384 -7.21 35.49 -0.57
CA GLU A 384 -7.32 36.93 -0.31
C GLU A 384 -5.92 37.55 -0.39
N GLY A 385 -5.78 38.69 -1.07
CA GLY A 385 -4.48 39.37 -1.23
C GLY A 385 -3.38 38.54 -1.93
N GLY A 386 -3.77 37.55 -2.75
CA GLY A 386 -2.81 36.63 -3.39
C GLY A 386 -2.23 35.56 -2.44
N ARG A 387 -2.90 35.29 -1.31
CA ARG A 387 -2.53 34.27 -0.32
C ARG A 387 -3.70 33.31 -0.06
N ALA A 388 -3.45 32.03 0.14
CA ALA A 388 -4.45 31.11 0.70
C ALA A 388 -4.65 31.43 2.20
N VAL A 389 -5.88 31.78 2.59
CA VAL A 389 -6.25 32.27 3.93
C VAL A 389 -7.34 31.43 4.62
N GLY A 390 -7.67 30.28 4.05
CA GLY A 390 -8.70 29.40 4.59
C GLY A 390 -9.36 28.53 3.52
N VAL A 391 -10.48 27.92 3.89
CA VAL A 391 -11.28 27.06 3.02
C VAL A 391 -12.76 27.39 3.15
N LYS A 392 -13.51 27.14 2.07
CA LYS A 392 -14.97 27.15 2.05
C LYS A 392 -15.46 25.71 1.97
N LEU A 393 -16.37 25.34 2.86
CA LEU A 393 -17.05 24.05 2.85
C LEU A 393 -18.26 24.08 1.90
N LYS A 394 -18.68 22.89 1.46
CA LYS A 394 -19.91 22.72 0.67
C LYS A 394 -21.19 23.17 1.38
N SER A 395 -21.17 23.24 2.72
CA SER A 395 -22.22 23.85 3.53
C SER A 395 -22.32 25.38 3.39
N GLY A 396 -21.36 26.01 2.71
CA GLY A 396 -21.21 27.47 2.60
C GLY A 396 -20.34 28.08 3.69
N GLN A 397 -20.07 27.36 4.79
CA GLN A 397 -19.23 27.84 5.89
C GLN A 397 -17.78 28.09 5.43
N VAL A 398 -17.21 29.21 5.84
CA VAL A 398 -15.79 29.52 5.66
C VAL A 398 -15.05 29.28 6.98
N ILE A 399 -13.87 28.66 6.90
CA ILE A 399 -12.95 28.47 8.01
C ILE A 399 -11.63 29.15 7.63
N ARG A 400 -11.14 30.07 8.47
CA ARG A 400 -9.92 30.84 8.22
C ARG A 400 -8.67 30.10 8.71
N ALA A 401 -7.59 30.19 7.94
CA ALA A 401 -6.27 29.69 8.30
C ALA A 401 -5.35 30.88 8.61
N ARG A 402 -4.91 31.03 9.86
CA ARG A 402 -4.01 32.11 10.29
C ARG A 402 -2.62 31.97 9.68
N THR A 403 -2.15 30.74 9.49
CA THR A 403 -0.83 30.42 8.93
C THR A 403 -0.94 29.80 7.53
N ALA A 404 -1.60 28.65 7.36
CA ALA A 404 -1.56 27.92 6.08
C ALA A 404 -2.75 26.98 5.83
N VAL A 405 -2.95 26.65 4.56
CA VAL A 405 -3.78 25.53 4.10
C VAL A 405 -2.85 24.47 3.50
N VAL A 406 -2.97 23.23 3.96
CA VAL A 406 -2.24 22.07 3.42
C VAL A 406 -3.24 21.19 2.67
N SER A 407 -3.02 20.98 1.37
CA SER A 407 -3.78 19.99 0.61
C SER A 407 -3.15 18.60 0.74
N ASN A 408 -3.94 17.62 1.14
CA ASN A 408 -3.64 16.19 1.02
C ASN A 408 -4.54 15.53 -0.07
N ALA A 409 -5.17 16.36 -0.92
CA ALA A 409 -5.81 15.90 -2.14
C ALA A 409 -4.76 15.67 -3.25
N SER A 410 -5.12 14.91 -4.29
CA SER A 410 -4.19 14.64 -5.40
C SER A 410 -3.69 15.91 -6.09
N VAL A 411 -2.62 15.80 -6.86
CA VAL A 411 -2.07 16.93 -7.66
C VAL A 411 -3.13 17.53 -8.59
N TRP A 412 -3.96 16.69 -9.22
CA TRP A 412 -5.04 17.12 -10.11
C TRP A 412 -6.22 17.73 -9.34
N ASP A 413 -6.58 17.17 -8.19
CA ASP A 413 -7.74 17.61 -7.40
C ASP A 413 -7.46 18.90 -6.62
N THR A 414 -6.24 19.08 -6.12
CA THR A 414 -5.79 20.34 -5.49
C THR A 414 -5.98 21.52 -6.45
N MET A 415 -5.66 21.36 -7.75
CA MET A 415 -5.85 22.43 -8.74
C MET A 415 -7.32 22.79 -8.98
N ARG A 416 -8.27 21.88 -8.71
CA ARG A 416 -9.73 22.13 -8.83
C ARG A 416 -10.28 22.94 -7.65
N LEU A 417 -9.66 22.86 -6.48
CA LEU A 417 -10.02 23.64 -5.30
C LEU A 417 -9.57 25.12 -5.38
N LEU A 418 -8.68 25.45 -6.32
CA LEU A 418 -8.09 26.78 -6.44
C LEU A 418 -8.87 27.71 -7.38
N PRO A 419 -9.22 28.94 -6.94
CA PRO A 419 -9.78 29.96 -7.83
C PRO A 419 -8.93 30.16 -9.09
N GLN A 420 -9.57 30.45 -10.22
CA GLN A 420 -8.87 30.75 -11.47
C GLN A 420 -7.95 31.97 -11.28
N GLY A 421 -6.74 31.92 -11.85
CA GLY A 421 -5.73 32.99 -11.71
C GLY A 421 -4.98 33.06 -10.36
N SER A 422 -5.31 32.22 -9.37
CA SER A 422 -4.60 32.20 -8.06
C SER A 422 -3.18 31.60 -8.11
N VAL A 423 -2.83 30.91 -9.20
CA VAL A 423 -1.49 30.37 -9.49
C VAL A 423 -1.14 30.64 -10.95
N PRO A 424 0.15 30.69 -11.33
CA PRO A 424 0.56 30.81 -12.73
C PRO A 424 -0.04 29.71 -13.61
N GLU A 425 -0.47 30.06 -14.81
CA GLU A 425 -1.14 29.11 -15.72
C GLU A 425 -0.23 27.96 -16.14
N GLU A 426 1.08 28.20 -16.32
CA GLU A 426 2.05 27.13 -16.61
C GLU A 426 2.18 26.13 -15.45
N TYR A 427 2.09 26.58 -14.19
CA TYR A 427 2.06 25.68 -13.04
C TYR A 427 0.78 24.83 -13.06
N ARG A 428 -0.38 25.42 -13.39
CA ARG A 428 -1.64 24.69 -13.53
C ARG A 428 -1.57 23.63 -14.64
N LYS A 429 -0.97 23.96 -15.79
CA LYS A 429 -0.72 23.01 -16.90
C LYS A 429 0.23 21.89 -16.48
N GLU A 430 1.33 22.19 -15.81
CA GLU A 430 2.30 21.20 -15.32
C GLU A 430 1.65 20.18 -14.38
N ARG A 431 0.84 20.66 -13.43
CA ARG A 431 0.08 19.79 -12.51
C ARG A 431 -1.00 18.98 -13.23
N ALA A 432 -1.68 19.55 -14.23
CA ALA A 432 -2.65 18.82 -15.04
C ALA A 432 -2.00 17.76 -15.97
N ALA A 433 -0.79 18.01 -16.46
CA ALA A 433 -0.02 17.12 -17.32
C ALA A 433 0.83 16.08 -16.55
N THR A 434 0.69 16.01 -15.22
CA THR A 434 1.37 15.00 -14.41
C THR A 434 0.90 13.60 -14.84
N PRO A 435 1.81 12.68 -15.25
CA PRO A 435 1.42 11.32 -15.64
C PRO A 435 0.75 10.58 -14.48
N GLU A 436 -0.17 9.67 -14.78
CA GLU A 436 -0.93 8.90 -13.80
C GLU A 436 -0.77 7.40 -14.01
N CYS A 437 -0.77 6.64 -12.91
CA CYS A 437 -0.98 5.21 -12.91
C CYS A 437 -2.44 4.90 -13.23
N ASP A 438 -2.72 3.69 -13.70
CA ASP A 438 -4.09 3.20 -13.84
C ASP A 438 -4.73 2.94 -12.45
N SER A 439 -5.93 2.36 -12.45
CA SER A 439 -6.78 2.21 -11.27
C SER A 439 -6.86 0.75 -10.80
N PHE A 440 -7.68 0.51 -9.78
CA PHE A 440 -7.84 -0.80 -9.14
C PHE A 440 -9.21 -1.40 -9.46
N MET A 441 -9.22 -2.72 -9.63
CA MET A 441 -10.38 -3.55 -9.31
C MET A 441 -10.18 -4.16 -7.93
N HIS A 442 -11.27 -4.33 -7.17
CA HIS A 442 -11.26 -5.04 -5.89
C HIS A 442 -12.40 -6.07 -5.84
N LEU A 443 -12.18 -7.14 -5.08
CA LEU A 443 -13.14 -8.17 -4.74
C LEU A 443 -12.99 -8.48 -3.25
N HIS A 444 -13.96 -8.05 -2.45
CA HIS A 444 -14.05 -8.28 -1.00
C HIS A 444 -15.04 -9.40 -0.73
N LEU A 445 -14.59 -10.47 -0.08
CA LEU A 445 -15.37 -11.68 0.18
C LEU A 445 -15.43 -12.00 1.67
N GLY A 446 -16.64 -12.25 2.18
CA GLY A 446 -16.84 -12.92 3.46
C GLY A 446 -17.17 -14.39 3.21
N ILE A 447 -16.33 -15.33 3.65
CA ILE A 447 -16.35 -16.73 3.21
C ILE A 447 -16.45 -17.69 4.40
N LYS A 448 -17.28 -18.73 4.26
CA LYS A 448 -17.37 -19.86 5.21
C LYS A 448 -16.11 -20.73 5.25
N LYS A 449 -15.56 -21.00 6.44
CA LYS A 449 -14.23 -21.61 6.62
C LYS A 449 -14.18 -23.13 6.37
N GLU A 450 -15.31 -23.82 6.39
CA GLU A 450 -15.40 -25.29 6.54
C GLU A 450 -14.64 -26.13 5.50
N ASN A 451 -14.42 -25.59 4.29
CA ASN A 451 -13.70 -26.28 3.20
C ASN A 451 -12.43 -25.55 2.72
N LEU A 452 -11.96 -24.54 3.47
CA LEU A 452 -10.76 -23.79 3.09
C LEU A 452 -9.47 -24.53 3.52
N PRO A 453 -8.34 -24.35 2.81
CA PRO A 453 -7.07 -24.95 3.20
C PRO A 453 -6.65 -24.53 4.62
N ALA A 454 -6.05 -25.46 5.36
CA ALA A 454 -5.63 -25.22 6.75
C ALA A 454 -4.32 -24.43 6.86
N ASP A 455 -3.58 -24.33 5.74
CA ASP A 455 -2.25 -23.74 5.56
C ASP A 455 -2.28 -22.49 4.67
N LEU A 456 -3.42 -21.79 4.61
CA LEU A 456 -3.50 -20.47 3.99
C LEU A 456 -2.56 -19.47 4.67
N ASP A 457 -1.90 -18.67 3.84
CA ASP A 457 -1.07 -17.55 4.27
C ASP A 457 -1.93 -16.28 4.39
N ILE A 458 -1.40 -15.20 4.98
CA ILE A 458 -2.09 -13.90 4.95
C ILE A 458 -2.06 -13.29 3.55
N HIS A 459 -1.02 -13.55 2.75
CA HIS A 459 -0.88 -12.94 1.43
C HIS A 459 -0.60 -13.94 0.32
N HIS A 460 -1.22 -13.70 -0.83
CA HIS A 460 -1.02 -14.47 -2.04
C HIS A 460 -0.85 -13.54 -3.26
N ILE A 461 0.10 -13.88 -4.14
CA ILE A 461 0.39 -13.17 -5.38
C ILE A 461 0.17 -14.13 -6.55
N VAL A 462 -0.73 -13.80 -7.46
CA VAL A 462 -0.97 -14.55 -8.69
C VAL A 462 -0.46 -13.73 -9.88
N VAL A 463 0.42 -14.33 -10.68
CA VAL A 463 0.87 -13.77 -11.97
C VAL A 463 0.45 -14.72 -13.07
N ASN A 464 -0.32 -14.23 -14.04
CA ASN A 464 -0.90 -15.06 -15.08
C ASN A 464 0.07 -15.33 -16.24
N ASP A 465 0.78 -14.30 -16.73
CA ASP A 465 1.68 -14.39 -17.88
C ASP A 465 2.80 -13.33 -17.81
N TRP A 466 4.06 -13.75 -17.80
CA TRP A 466 5.19 -12.83 -17.82
C TRP A 466 5.34 -12.07 -19.15
N SER A 467 4.88 -12.64 -20.28
CA SER A 467 5.12 -12.10 -21.62
C SER A 467 4.40 -10.77 -21.90
N VAL A 468 3.34 -10.47 -21.14
CA VAL A 468 2.59 -9.21 -21.23
C VAL A 468 3.11 -8.12 -20.28
N GLY A 469 3.94 -8.46 -19.30
CA GLY A 469 4.45 -7.54 -18.27
C GLY A 469 3.54 -7.40 -17.04
N VAL A 470 4.13 -7.08 -15.87
CA VAL A 470 3.42 -6.94 -14.59
C VAL A 470 2.43 -5.76 -14.57
N ASP A 471 2.70 -4.76 -15.40
CA ASP A 471 1.91 -3.56 -15.64
C ASP A 471 0.70 -3.79 -16.56
N ALA A 472 0.55 -4.99 -17.15
CA ALA A 472 -0.58 -5.30 -18.01
C ALA A 472 -1.90 -5.45 -17.22
N PRO A 473 -3.03 -4.93 -17.76
CA PRO A 473 -4.35 -5.12 -17.17
C PRO A 473 -4.68 -6.58 -16.90
N GLN A 474 -5.16 -6.86 -15.69
CA GLN A 474 -5.56 -8.20 -15.22
C GLN A 474 -4.43 -9.26 -15.19
N ASN A 475 -3.15 -8.89 -15.38
CA ASN A 475 -2.09 -9.90 -15.31
C ASN A 475 -1.74 -10.32 -13.88
N VAL A 476 -1.61 -9.35 -12.98
CA VAL A 476 -1.29 -9.56 -11.56
C VAL A 476 -2.55 -9.41 -10.71
N VAL A 477 -2.78 -10.35 -9.80
CA VAL A 477 -3.79 -10.25 -8.73
C VAL A 477 -3.10 -10.48 -7.39
N LEU A 478 -3.35 -9.57 -6.45
CA LEU A 478 -2.96 -9.72 -5.05
C LEU A 478 -4.18 -10.15 -4.23
N ILE A 479 -3.95 -10.98 -3.20
CA ILE A 479 -4.99 -11.41 -2.26
C ILE A 479 -4.45 -11.28 -0.83
N SER A 480 -5.25 -10.66 0.04
CA SER A 480 -5.04 -10.56 1.48
C SER A 480 -6.13 -11.32 2.23
N ILE A 481 -5.76 -12.13 3.20
CA ILE A 481 -6.67 -12.89 4.09
C ILE A 481 -6.29 -12.57 5.55
N PRO A 482 -6.53 -11.34 6.03
CA PRO A 482 -5.98 -10.88 7.31
C PRO A 482 -6.53 -11.65 8.52
N THR A 483 -7.66 -12.32 8.35
CA THR A 483 -8.26 -13.23 9.35
C THR A 483 -7.44 -14.49 9.66
N ILE A 484 -6.37 -14.77 8.89
CA ILE A 484 -5.35 -15.75 9.25
C ILE A 484 -4.52 -15.29 10.46
N LEU A 485 -4.26 -13.98 10.59
CA LEU A 485 -3.52 -13.41 11.72
C LEU A 485 -4.43 -12.77 12.78
N ASP A 486 -5.57 -12.20 12.38
CA ASP A 486 -6.53 -11.55 13.28
C ASP A 486 -7.97 -12.01 12.99
N ALA A 487 -8.39 -13.07 13.68
CA ALA A 487 -9.74 -13.63 13.57
C ALA A 487 -10.87 -12.69 14.06
N SER A 488 -10.56 -11.51 14.64
CA SER A 488 -11.59 -10.52 15.01
C SER A 488 -12.15 -9.73 13.82
N LEU A 489 -11.52 -9.85 12.64
CA LEU A 489 -11.90 -9.15 11.42
C LEU A 489 -13.05 -9.82 10.64
N SER A 490 -13.60 -10.94 11.14
CA SER A 490 -14.76 -11.63 10.55
C SER A 490 -15.64 -12.29 11.62
N PRO A 491 -16.91 -12.61 11.31
CA PRO A 491 -17.76 -13.43 12.16
C PRO A 491 -17.14 -14.83 12.47
N PRO A 492 -17.45 -15.43 13.63
CA PRO A 492 -16.98 -16.78 13.97
C PRO A 492 -17.33 -17.83 12.90
N GLY A 493 -16.36 -18.67 12.52
CA GLY A 493 -16.52 -19.68 11.47
C GLY A 493 -16.32 -19.16 10.04
N THR A 494 -16.03 -17.87 9.86
CA THR A 494 -15.83 -17.26 8.54
C THR A 494 -14.43 -16.61 8.42
N VAL A 495 -14.07 -16.19 7.21
CA VAL A 495 -12.87 -15.42 6.89
C VAL A 495 -13.21 -14.19 6.04
N SER A 496 -12.49 -13.11 6.24
CA SER A 496 -12.47 -11.93 5.36
C SER A 496 -11.31 -12.06 4.38
N LEU A 497 -11.60 -11.93 3.09
CA LEU A 497 -10.63 -11.96 1.99
C LEU A 497 -10.79 -10.72 1.11
N HIS A 498 -9.66 -10.13 0.70
CA HIS A 498 -9.61 -9.03 -0.25
C HIS A 498 -8.67 -9.37 -1.41
N ALA A 499 -9.22 -9.56 -2.60
CA ALA A 499 -8.46 -9.70 -3.85
C ALA A 499 -8.49 -8.38 -4.65
N TYR A 500 -7.40 -8.01 -5.32
CA TYR A 500 -7.34 -6.77 -6.12
C TYR A 500 -6.30 -6.81 -7.25
N THR A 501 -6.53 -6.01 -8.30
CA THR A 501 -5.50 -5.73 -9.32
C THR A 501 -4.67 -4.51 -8.89
N PRO A 502 -3.32 -4.59 -8.85
CA PRO A 502 -2.48 -3.53 -8.29
C PRO A 502 -2.28 -2.36 -9.26
N GLY A 503 -3.31 -1.52 -9.47
CA GLY A 503 -3.20 -0.29 -10.25
C GLY A 503 -3.12 -0.48 -11.78
N THR A 504 -3.61 -1.62 -12.31
CA THR A 504 -3.57 -1.96 -13.76
C THR A 504 -4.94 -1.96 -14.44
N GLU A 505 -6.02 -1.53 -13.79
CA GLU A 505 -7.34 -1.43 -14.43
C GLU A 505 -7.47 -0.12 -15.20
N PRO A 506 -7.65 -0.14 -16.55
CA PRO A 506 -7.68 1.08 -17.34
C PRO A 506 -8.89 1.95 -17.00
N ALA A 507 -8.64 3.14 -16.44
CA ALA A 507 -9.73 4.01 -15.98
C ALA A 507 -10.69 4.43 -17.11
N SER A 508 -10.18 4.52 -18.35
CA SER A 508 -10.95 4.87 -19.56
C SER A 508 -12.07 3.89 -19.91
N LEU A 509 -12.00 2.62 -19.51
CA LEU A 509 -13.08 1.65 -19.69
C LEU A 509 -14.35 2.01 -18.91
N TRP A 510 -14.21 2.88 -17.91
CA TRP A 510 -15.25 3.22 -16.94
C TRP A 510 -15.79 4.64 -17.12
N GLU A 511 -15.18 5.45 -18.00
CA GLU A 511 -15.55 6.85 -18.17
C GLU A 511 -16.94 7.01 -18.78
N GLY A 512 -17.71 7.97 -18.26
CA GLY A 512 -19.07 8.26 -18.72
C GLY A 512 -20.14 7.23 -18.32
N LEU A 513 -19.77 6.08 -17.72
CA LEU A 513 -20.75 5.09 -17.28
C LEU A 513 -21.50 5.54 -16.01
N ASP A 514 -22.83 5.40 -16.02
CA ASP A 514 -23.62 5.48 -14.77
C ASP A 514 -23.45 4.17 -13.99
N ARG A 515 -23.01 4.29 -12.74
CA ARG A 515 -22.85 3.17 -11.79
C ARG A 515 -24.14 2.39 -11.50
N ARG A 516 -25.31 2.93 -11.87
CA ARG A 516 -26.61 2.25 -11.73
C ARG A 516 -27.00 1.46 -12.98
N SER A 517 -26.34 1.69 -14.12
CA SER A 517 -26.73 1.14 -15.41
C SER A 517 -26.45 -0.37 -15.54
N PRO A 518 -27.20 -1.10 -16.40
CA PRO A 518 -26.90 -2.50 -16.70
C PRO A 518 -25.51 -2.69 -17.31
N GLU A 519 -25.03 -1.75 -18.11
CA GLU A 519 -23.73 -1.81 -18.78
C GLU A 519 -22.59 -1.75 -17.76
N TYR A 520 -22.66 -0.84 -16.78
CA TYR A 520 -21.69 -0.79 -15.68
C TYR A 520 -21.69 -2.09 -14.86
N LYS A 521 -22.86 -2.65 -14.55
CA LYS A 521 -22.97 -3.91 -13.79
C LYS A 521 -22.34 -5.08 -14.55
N LYS A 522 -22.65 -5.22 -15.84
CA LYS A 522 -22.08 -6.25 -16.70
C LYS A 522 -20.55 -6.12 -16.80
N LEU A 523 -20.03 -4.91 -17.04
CA LEU A 523 -18.58 -4.68 -17.08
C LEU A 523 -17.93 -4.98 -15.73
N LYS A 524 -18.59 -4.62 -14.62
CA LYS A 524 -18.16 -4.92 -13.26
C LYS A 524 -18.04 -6.41 -12.97
N GLU A 525 -18.98 -7.22 -13.44
CA GLU A 525 -18.92 -8.69 -13.33
C GLU A 525 -17.80 -9.25 -14.23
N GLU A 526 -17.73 -8.84 -15.49
CA GLU A 526 -16.72 -9.28 -16.47
C GLU A 526 -15.28 -8.97 -16.00
N ARG A 527 -15.03 -7.74 -15.53
CA ARG A 527 -13.69 -7.30 -15.09
C ARG A 527 -13.28 -7.89 -13.74
N ALA A 528 -14.23 -8.38 -12.93
CA ALA A 528 -13.94 -9.04 -11.66
C ALA A 528 -13.53 -10.52 -11.80
N GLU A 529 -13.82 -11.15 -12.94
CA GLU A 529 -13.63 -12.59 -13.15
C GLU A 529 -12.17 -13.06 -12.99
N VAL A 530 -11.19 -12.19 -13.26
CA VAL A 530 -9.77 -12.52 -13.01
C VAL A 530 -9.46 -12.69 -11.52
N MET A 531 -10.08 -11.87 -10.66
CA MET A 531 -9.89 -11.97 -9.21
C MET A 531 -10.59 -13.21 -8.67
N TRP A 532 -11.76 -13.56 -9.20
CA TRP A 532 -12.43 -14.82 -8.86
C TRP A 532 -11.57 -16.05 -9.21
N LYS A 533 -10.97 -16.09 -10.40
CA LYS A 533 -10.07 -17.19 -10.80
C LYS A 533 -8.82 -17.28 -9.93
N ALA A 534 -8.28 -16.13 -9.52
CA ALA A 534 -7.17 -16.08 -8.56
C ALA A 534 -7.60 -16.63 -7.18
N VAL A 535 -8.78 -16.24 -6.67
CA VAL A 535 -9.35 -16.78 -5.43
C VAL A 535 -9.59 -18.30 -5.53
N GLU A 536 -10.15 -18.79 -6.64
CA GLU A 536 -10.36 -20.22 -6.89
C GLU A 536 -9.05 -21.02 -6.93
N ARG A 537 -7.98 -20.46 -7.51
CA ARG A 537 -6.63 -21.06 -7.47
C ARG A 537 -6.06 -21.10 -6.06
N VAL A 538 -6.24 -20.03 -5.28
CA VAL A 538 -5.69 -19.87 -3.92
C VAL A 538 -6.42 -20.74 -2.89
N LEU A 539 -7.75 -20.73 -2.90
CA LEU A 539 -8.57 -21.49 -1.96
C LEU A 539 -8.74 -22.96 -2.40
N GLY A 540 -8.38 -23.29 -3.65
CA GLY A 540 -8.33 -24.64 -4.17
C GLY A 540 -9.70 -25.28 -4.44
N PRO A 541 -9.72 -26.58 -4.81
CA PRO A 541 -10.93 -27.25 -5.30
C PRO A 541 -12.02 -27.49 -4.25
N GLY A 542 -11.74 -27.23 -2.97
CA GLY A 542 -12.75 -27.27 -1.90
C GLY A 542 -13.64 -26.02 -1.85
N PHE A 543 -13.24 -24.95 -2.52
CA PHE A 543 -13.97 -23.68 -2.55
C PHE A 543 -15.02 -23.61 -3.66
N SER A 544 -16.22 -23.12 -3.30
CA SER A 544 -17.24 -22.63 -4.23
C SER A 544 -17.60 -21.19 -3.91
N ARG A 545 -17.90 -20.38 -4.95
CA ARG A 545 -18.40 -19.00 -4.79
C ARG A 545 -19.70 -18.94 -3.97
N ASP A 546 -20.48 -20.03 -3.91
CA ASP A 546 -21.69 -20.15 -3.07
C ASP A 546 -21.39 -20.19 -1.55
N GLN A 547 -20.13 -20.34 -1.15
CA GLN A 547 -19.69 -20.24 0.26
C GLN A 547 -19.44 -18.78 0.69
N CYS A 548 -19.53 -17.82 -0.22
CA CYS A 548 -19.43 -16.40 0.10
C CYS A 548 -20.76 -15.90 0.67
N ASP A 549 -20.81 -15.61 1.96
CA ASP A 549 -21.93 -14.91 2.59
C ASP A 549 -22.00 -13.43 2.16
N LEU A 550 -20.85 -12.86 1.76
CA LEU A 550 -20.73 -11.51 1.23
C LEU A 550 -19.77 -11.50 0.04
N ALA A 551 -20.13 -10.78 -1.03
CA ALA A 551 -19.24 -10.51 -2.16
C ALA A 551 -19.45 -9.08 -2.69
N LEU A 552 -18.45 -8.22 -2.52
CA LEU A 552 -18.46 -6.83 -3.00
C LEU A 552 -17.35 -6.63 -4.02
N VAL A 553 -17.67 -6.01 -5.16
CA VAL A 553 -16.67 -5.62 -6.16
C VAL A 553 -16.48 -4.10 -6.17
N GLY A 554 -15.23 -3.66 -6.05
CA GLY A 554 -14.79 -2.28 -6.26
C GLY A 554 -14.26 -2.09 -7.68
N THR A 555 -14.48 -0.90 -8.24
CA THR A 555 -14.05 -0.50 -9.60
C THR A 555 -13.44 0.92 -9.56
N PRO A 556 -12.85 1.44 -10.66
CA PRO A 556 -12.31 2.80 -10.70
C PRO A 556 -13.32 3.90 -10.32
N LEU A 557 -14.58 3.79 -10.76
CA LEU A 557 -15.67 4.68 -10.32
C LEU A 557 -16.06 4.50 -8.84
N THR A 558 -15.68 3.38 -8.23
CA THR A 558 -15.83 3.14 -6.79
C THR A 558 -14.75 3.91 -6.03
N GLN A 559 -13.49 3.75 -6.43
CA GLN A 559 -12.37 4.52 -5.87
C GLN A 559 -12.58 6.04 -6.03
N GLY A 560 -12.94 6.50 -7.22
CA GLY A 560 -13.23 7.91 -7.48
C GLY A 560 -14.40 8.49 -6.67
N ARG A 561 -15.36 7.67 -6.22
CA ARG A 561 -16.46 8.11 -5.33
C ARG A 561 -16.00 8.24 -3.88
N TYR A 562 -15.38 7.20 -3.33
CA TYR A 562 -15.06 7.12 -1.91
C TYR A 562 -13.84 7.98 -1.56
N LEU A 563 -12.76 7.87 -2.35
CA LEU A 563 -11.54 8.66 -2.15
C LEU A 563 -11.60 10.07 -2.77
N ARG A 564 -12.65 10.37 -3.55
CA ARG A 564 -12.82 11.63 -4.32
C ARG A 564 -11.62 11.98 -5.21
N ARG A 565 -10.92 10.94 -5.65
CA ARG A 565 -9.63 11.00 -6.34
C ARG A 565 -9.80 11.05 -7.84
N HIS A 566 -8.99 11.85 -8.51
CA HIS A 566 -8.89 11.93 -9.97
C HIS A 566 -8.95 10.54 -10.63
N ARG A 567 -10.01 10.30 -11.42
CA ARG A 567 -10.30 9.05 -12.17
C ARG A 567 -10.26 7.74 -11.34
N GLY A 568 -10.14 7.82 -10.02
CA GLY A 568 -9.85 6.68 -9.14
C GLY A 568 -8.44 6.10 -9.28
N THR A 569 -7.46 6.84 -9.82
CA THR A 569 -6.10 6.34 -10.09
C THR A 569 -5.32 5.97 -8.83
N TYR A 570 -4.28 5.14 -8.97
CA TYR A 570 -3.36 4.89 -7.86
C TYR A 570 -2.59 6.14 -7.45
N GLY A 571 -2.09 6.92 -8.41
CA GLY A 571 -1.35 8.16 -8.17
C GLY A 571 -0.49 8.55 -9.37
N PRO A 572 0.48 9.47 -9.20
CA PRO A 572 1.35 9.88 -10.30
C PRO A 572 2.36 8.83 -10.77
N ALA A 573 2.40 8.56 -12.07
CA ALA A 573 3.35 7.65 -12.73
C ALA A 573 4.64 8.39 -13.15
N ILE A 574 5.27 9.14 -12.25
CA ILE A 574 6.48 9.93 -12.57
C ILE A 574 7.70 8.98 -12.67
N LYS A 575 8.24 8.83 -13.88
CA LYS A 575 9.36 7.92 -14.16
C LYS A 575 10.69 8.43 -13.56
N ALA A 576 11.37 7.57 -12.81
CA ALA A 576 12.71 7.83 -12.27
C ALA A 576 13.69 8.28 -13.36
N GLY A 577 14.53 9.27 -13.04
CA GLY A 577 15.45 9.91 -13.98
C GLY A 577 14.80 10.79 -15.08
N SER A 578 13.47 10.77 -15.23
CA SER A 578 12.74 11.59 -16.22
C SER A 578 12.03 12.80 -15.61
N GLY A 579 11.71 12.74 -14.31
CA GLY A 579 11.07 13.81 -13.56
C GLY A 579 11.25 13.62 -12.05
N THR A 580 10.66 14.51 -11.27
CA THR A 580 10.61 14.42 -9.80
C THR A 580 9.19 14.72 -9.32
N PHE A 581 8.79 14.13 -8.19
CA PHE A 581 7.52 14.47 -7.56
C PHE A 581 7.52 15.95 -7.11
N PRO A 582 6.36 16.65 -7.16
CA PRO A 582 6.27 18.04 -6.69
C PRO A 582 6.67 18.17 -5.23
N GLY A 583 7.36 19.26 -4.88
CA GLY A 583 7.63 19.60 -3.48
C GLY A 583 6.36 20.01 -2.70
N SER A 584 6.46 20.09 -1.37
CA SER A 584 5.33 20.48 -0.51
C SER A 584 4.96 21.96 -0.59
N THR A 585 5.75 22.80 -1.25
CA THR A 585 5.50 24.24 -1.45
C THR A 585 4.81 24.50 -2.80
N THR A 586 4.01 25.58 -2.87
CA THR A 586 3.35 26.00 -4.11
C THR A 586 3.64 27.46 -4.45
N PRO A 587 3.43 27.93 -5.68
CA PRO A 587 3.54 29.34 -6.04
C PRO A 587 2.52 30.27 -5.36
N LEU A 588 1.48 29.72 -4.70
CA LEU A 588 0.51 30.50 -3.94
C LEU A 588 0.93 30.54 -2.46
N PRO A 589 1.34 31.71 -1.92
CA PRO A 589 1.67 31.85 -0.50
C PRO A 589 0.58 31.31 0.41
N GLY A 590 0.96 30.60 1.46
CA GLY A 590 0.03 29.99 2.41
C GLY A 590 -0.59 28.66 1.95
N LEU A 591 -0.39 28.23 0.69
CA LEU A 591 -0.77 26.90 0.23
C LEU A 591 0.42 25.95 0.17
N PHE A 592 0.26 24.79 0.82
CA PHE A 592 1.19 23.67 0.83
C PHE A 592 0.49 22.39 0.35
N CYS A 593 1.27 21.39 -0.06
CA CYS A 593 0.79 20.07 -0.47
C CYS A 593 1.49 18.96 0.33
N CYS A 594 0.83 17.82 0.49
CA CYS A 594 1.40 16.58 1.01
C CYS A 594 0.62 15.37 0.45
N GLY A 595 1.05 14.17 0.81
CA GLY A 595 0.45 12.91 0.34
C GLY A 595 1.14 12.34 -0.90
N ASP A 596 0.53 11.32 -1.51
CA ASP A 596 1.10 10.50 -2.58
C ASP A 596 1.48 11.25 -3.88
N SER A 597 0.89 12.43 -4.06
CA SER A 597 1.10 13.28 -5.23
C SER A 597 2.16 14.37 -4.98
N THR A 598 2.86 14.28 -3.86
CA THR A 598 3.92 15.18 -3.38
C THR A 598 5.13 14.33 -2.96
N PHE A 599 6.34 14.83 -3.14
CA PHE A 599 7.58 14.14 -2.79
C PHE A 599 7.56 13.61 -1.34
N PRO A 600 8.00 12.36 -1.06
CA PRO A 600 8.69 11.44 -1.98
C PRO A 600 7.84 10.83 -3.10
N GLY A 601 6.58 10.46 -2.83
CA GLY A 601 5.69 9.84 -3.82
C GLY A 601 4.69 8.85 -3.22
N ILE A 602 4.36 7.81 -3.99
CA ILE A 602 3.34 6.79 -3.68
C ILE A 602 3.84 5.78 -2.63
N GLY A 603 2.91 5.20 -1.86
CA GLY A 603 3.16 4.15 -0.87
C GLY A 603 3.16 4.67 0.57
N VAL A 604 2.68 3.86 1.52
CA VAL A 604 2.46 4.27 2.93
C VAL A 604 3.68 5.00 3.56
N PRO A 605 4.93 4.52 3.43
CA PRO A 605 6.09 5.21 3.98
C PRO A 605 6.35 6.57 3.32
N ALA A 606 6.31 6.64 1.99
CA ALA A 606 6.53 7.88 1.23
C ALA A 606 5.44 8.92 1.54
N VAL A 607 4.18 8.49 1.60
CA VAL A 607 3.02 9.33 1.97
C VAL A 607 3.18 9.91 3.38
N ALA A 608 3.64 9.11 4.35
CA ALA A 608 3.94 9.61 5.70
C ALA A 608 5.10 10.63 5.69
N ALA A 609 6.19 10.34 4.97
CA ALA A 609 7.33 11.26 4.81
C ALA A 609 6.93 12.58 4.14
N SER A 610 6.01 12.55 3.18
CA SER A 610 5.44 13.74 2.53
C SER A 610 4.69 14.64 3.54
N GLY A 611 3.91 14.05 4.44
CA GLY A 611 3.24 14.74 5.54
C GLY A 611 4.23 15.36 6.56
N VAL A 612 5.29 14.62 6.90
CA VAL A 612 6.42 15.07 7.73
C VAL A 612 7.09 16.30 7.12
N VAL A 613 7.48 16.23 5.84
CA VAL A 613 8.13 17.32 5.11
C VAL A 613 7.26 18.58 5.12
N ALA A 614 5.96 18.46 4.87
CA ALA A 614 5.04 19.60 4.92
C ALA A 614 4.95 20.24 6.33
N ALA A 615 4.77 19.43 7.38
CA ALA A 615 4.70 19.92 8.77
C ALA A 615 6.01 20.60 9.22
N ASN A 616 7.15 20.00 8.88
CA ASN A 616 8.47 20.53 9.20
C ASN A 616 8.74 21.86 8.49
N THR A 617 8.37 21.97 7.21
CA THR A 617 8.53 23.21 6.41
C THR A 617 7.70 24.36 6.98
N LEU A 618 6.50 24.07 7.47
CA LEU A 618 5.62 25.03 8.17
C LEU A 618 6.07 25.41 9.59
N THR A 619 7.12 24.75 10.11
CA THR A 619 7.57 24.90 11.49
C THR A 619 8.95 25.56 11.57
N PRO A 620 9.17 26.50 12.52
CA PRO A 620 10.49 27.07 12.78
C PRO A 620 11.56 25.98 12.97
N VAL A 621 12.71 26.16 12.32
CA VAL A 621 13.77 25.14 12.28
C VAL A 621 14.20 24.65 13.66
N TRP A 622 14.18 25.52 14.67
CA TRP A 622 14.59 25.19 16.03
C TRP A 622 13.57 24.35 16.80
N ASP A 623 12.28 24.42 16.47
CA ASP A 623 11.25 23.57 17.08
C ASP A 623 11.23 22.19 16.41
N HIS A 624 11.47 22.14 15.10
CA HIS A 624 11.80 20.90 14.39
C HIS A 624 13.06 20.24 14.95
N TRP A 625 14.13 21.00 15.20
CA TRP A 625 15.37 20.47 15.80
C TRP A 625 15.14 19.82 17.17
N LYS A 626 14.35 20.47 18.05
CA LYS A 626 13.95 19.90 19.35
C LYS A 626 13.14 18.60 19.20
N LEU A 627 12.34 18.46 18.14
CA LEU A 627 11.60 17.22 17.91
C LEU A 627 12.56 16.08 17.53
N LEU A 628 13.55 16.33 16.67
CA LEU A 628 14.58 15.36 16.32
C LEU A 628 15.35 14.89 17.56
N ASP A 629 15.76 15.83 18.43
CA ASP A 629 16.37 15.50 19.72
C ASP A 629 15.44 14.67 20.62
N ALA A 630 14.14 14.97 20.64
CA ALA A 630 13.16 14.28 21.49
C ALA A 630 12.85 12.83 21.05
N ILE A 631 13.01 12.51 19.76
CA ILE A 631 12.83 11.15 19.22
C ILE A 631 14.17 10.41 18.98
N GLY A 632 15.29 10.98 19.43
CA GLY A 632 16.61 10.36 19.32
C GLY A 632 17.12 10.19 17.88
N ILE A 633 16.72 11.09 16.98
CA ILE A 633 17.05 11.07 15.55
C ILE A 633 18.11 12.13 15.23
#